data_AF-A0A6S6LYA2-F1
#
_entry.id   AF-A0A6S6LYA2-F1
#
_cell.length_a   1.000
_cell.length_b   1.000
_cell.length_c   1.000
_cell.angle_alpha   90.00
_cell.angle_beta   90.00
_cell.angle_gamma   90.00
#
_symmetry.space_group_name_H-M   'P 1'
#
loop_
_entity.id
_entity.type
_entity.pdbx_description
1 polymer ?
#
loop_
_entity_poly.entity_id
_entity_poly.type
_entity_poly.pdbx_seq_one_letter_code
_entity_poly.pdbx_strand_id
1 'polypeptide(L)'
;MAEKKYDWSAIARNPKFVELHHKKSAFLFGWWIFSCAYYFMLPIGAAYTPGIFRVKVLGPVNVGYVFALSQFFVSWGIALYYSHVANKDFDRLTRELIDELHK
;
A
#
# COMPACT_ATOMS: atom_id res chain seq x y z
N MET A 1 27.58 13.56 -20.92
CA MET A 1 26.27 14.23 -20.91
C MET A 1 26.18 15.01 -19.59
N ALA A 2 26.04 16.33 -19.63
CA ALA A 2 25.93 17.11 -18.40
C ALA A 2 24.58 16.81 -17.72
N GLU A 3 24.63 16.46 -16.43
CA GLU A 3 23.44 16.20 -15.62
C GLU A 3 22.56 17.46 -15.58
N LYS A 4 21.29 17.33 -15.98
CA LYS A 4 20.34 18.44 -15.96
C LYS A 4 20.09 18.81 -14.49
N LYS A 5 20.57 19.97 -14.07
CA LYS A 5 20.49 20.41 -12.67
C LYS A 5 19.08 20.90 -12.37
N TYR A 6 18.24 20.05 -11.80
CA TYR A 6 16.89 20.41 -11.37
C TYR A 6 16.91 21.18 -10.04
N ASP A 7 16.09 22.23 -9.93
CA ASP A 7 15.81 22.86 -8.64
C ASP A 7 14.76 22.05 -7.87
N TRP A 8 15.24 21.09 -7.08
CA TRP A 8 14.39 20.23 -6.26
C TRP A 8 13.56 21.00 -5.24
N SER A 9 14.05 22.15 -4.75
CA SER A 9 13.32 23.00 -3.80
C SER A 9 12.12 23.68 -4.47
N ALA A 10 12.28 24.11 -5.72
CA ALA A 10 11.18 24.65 -6.50
C ALA A 10 10.12 23.58 -6.82
N ILE A 11 10.55 22.36 -7.19
CA ILE A 11 9.64 21.23 -7.46
C ILE A 11 8.87 20.83 -6.20
N ALA A 12 9.55 20.75 -5.04
CA ALA A 12 8.93 20.37 -3.78
C ALA A 12 7.83 21.36 -3.32
N ARG A 13 7.94 22.63 -3.71
CA ARG A 13 6.93 23.67 -3.44
C ARG A 13 5.84 23.75 -4.52
N ASN A 14 5.96 23.02 -5.63
CA ASN A 14 4.97 23.07 -6.70
C ASN A 14 3.63 22.50 -6.19
N PRO A 15 2.51 23.21 -6.33
CA PRO A 15 1.19 22.75 -5.87
C PRO A 15 0.79 21.36 -6.39
N LYS A 16 1.10 21.05 -7.66
CA LYS A 16 0.82 19.72 -8.25
C LYS A 16 1.66 18.61 -7.62
N PHE A 17 2.93 18.90 -7.30
CA PHE A 17 3.78 17.95 -6.60
C PHE A 17 3.26 17.67 -5.19
N VAL A 18 2.86 18.72 -4.47
CA VAL A 18 2.27 18.61 -3.13
C VAL A 18 0.98 17.77 -3.17
N GLU A 19 0.11 18.01 -4.15
CA GLU A 19 -1.12 17.22 -4.33
C GLU A 19 -0.82 15.74 -4.61
N LEU A 20 0.08 15.46 -5.57
CA LEU A 20 0.53 14.10 -5.89
C LEU A 20 1.10 13.40 -4.66
N HIS A 21 2.01 14.07 -3.96
CA HIS A 21 2.67 13.53 -2.78
C HIS A 21 1.66 13.24 -1.66
N HIS A 22 0.71 14.15 -1.40
CA HIS A 22 -0.31 13.97 -0.38
C HIS A 22 -1.24 12.81 -0.70
N LYS A 23 -1.76 12.73 -1.94
CA LYS A 23 -2.61 11.61 -2.39
C LYS A 23 -1.89 10.27 -2.28
N LYS A 24 -0.65 10.20 -2.75
CA LYS A 24 0.15 8.98 -2.70
C LYS A 24 0.47 8.57 -1.27
N SER A 25 0.89 9.52 -0.43
CA SER A 25 1.24 9.26 0.97
C SER A 25 0.02 8.81 1.78
N ALA A 26 -1.12 9.48 1.65
CA ALA A 26 -2.35 9.11 2.34
C ALA A 26 -2.82 7.71 1.94
N PHE A 27 -2.77 7.39 0.64
CA PHE A 27 -3.12 6.07 0.12
C PHE A 27 -2.20 4.98 0.70
N LEU A 28 -0.88 5.15 0.56
CA LEU A 28 0.09 4.16 0.99
C LEU A 28 0.06 3.97 2.51
N PHE A 29 -0.02 5.07 3.27
CA PHE A 29 -0.07 5.02 4.72
C PHE A 29 -1.36 4.38 5.24
N GLY A 30 -2.51 4.68 4.59
CA GLY A 30 -3.77 4.03 4.92
C GLY A 30 -3.73 2.51 4.72
N TRP A 31 -3.21 2.05 3.58
CA TRP A 31 -3.04 0.62 3.32
C TRP A 31 -1.99 -0.03 4.22
N TRP A 32 -0.94 0.70 4.59
CA TRP A 32 0.03 0.24 5.56
C TRP A 32 -0.61 -0.02 6.94
N ILE A 33 -1.41 0.94 7.46
CA ILE A 33 -2.12 0.76 8.73
C ILE A 33 -3.05 -0.45 8.67
N PHE A 34 -3.85 -0.56 7.62
CA PHE A 34 -4.75 -1.70 7.42
C PHE A 34 -3.99 -3.03 7.41
N SER A 35 -2.89 -3.10 6.64
CA SER A 35 -2.07 -4.31 6.52
C SER A 35 -1.41 -4.66 7.84
N CYS A 36 -0.91 -3.68 8.59
CA CYS A 36 -0.35 -3.90 9.92
C CYS A 36 -1.41 -4.46 10.88
N ALA A 37 -2.59 -3.83 10.95
CA ALA A 37 -3.67 -4.31 11.79
C ALA A 37 -4.07 -5.76 11.44
N TYR A 38 -4.23 -6.06 10.15
CA TYR A 38 -4.58 -7.39 9.68
C TYR A 38 -3.46 -8.42 9.94
N TYR A 39 -2.20 -8.02 9.79
CA TYR A 39 -1.05 -8.87 10.07
C TYR A 39 -0.98 -9.26 11.56
N PHE A 40 -1.07 -8.27 12.46
CA PHE A 40 -0.99 -8.48 13.90
C PHE A 40 -2.23 -9.17 14.48
N MET A 41 -3.35 -9.18 13.76
CA MET A 41 -4.53 -9.95 14.15
C MET A 41 -4.24 -11.45 14.26
N LEU A 42 -3.22 -11.96 13.53
CA LEU A 42 -2.79 -13.36 13.62
C LEU A 42 -2.18 -13.71 14.99
N PRO A 43 -1.06 -13.09 15.44
CA PRO A 43 -0.49 -13.39 16.75
C PRO A 43 -1.42 -13.00 17.90
N ILE A 44 -2.18 -11.90 17.78
CA ILE A 44 -3.17 -11.50 18.78
C ILE A 44 -4.26 -12.58 18.89
N GLY A 45 -4.83 -13.00 17.76
CA GLY A 45 -5.84 -14.06 17.74
C GLY A 45 -5.32 -15.39 18.27
N ALA A 46 -4.08 -15.75 17.94
CA ALA A 46 -3.45 -16.96 18.44
C ALA A 46 -3.22 -16.94 19.97
N ALA A 47 -2.86 -15.79 20.53
CA ALA A 47 -2.59 -15.62 21.96
C ALA A 47 -3.87 -15.50 22.81
N TYR A 48 -4.83 -14.67 22.37
CA TYR A 48 -6.02 -14.32 23.16
C TYR A 48 -7.24 -15.16 22.81
N THR A 49 -7.31 -15.72 21.61
CA THR A 49 -8.43 -16.56 21.14
C THR A 49 -7.98 -17.93 20.62
N PRO A 50 -7.19 -18.70 21.40
CA PRO A 50 -6.67 -19.99 20.95
C PRO A 50 -7.77 -20.99 20.62
N GLY A 51 -8.98 -20.83 21.20
CA GLY A 51 -10.15 -21.65 20.87
C GLY A 51 -10.51 -21.58 19.38
N ILE A 52 -10.57 -20.37 18.80
CA ILE A 52 -10.87 -20.16 17.38
C ILE A 52 -9.72 -20.68 16.51
N PHE A 53 -8.48 -20.33 16.87
CA PHE A 53 -7.30 -20.68 16.08
C PHE A 53 -7.00 -22.19 16.06
N ARG A 54 -7.52 -22.96 17.02
CA ARG A 54 -7.41 -24.42 17.06
C ARG A 54 -8.55 -25.16 16.34
N VAL A 55 -9.62 -24.45 15.95
CA VAL A 55 -10.72 -25.08 15.19
C VAL A 55 -10.16 -25.62 13.87
N LYS A 56 -10.28 -26.94 13.69
CA LYS A 56 -9.87 -27.63 12.47
C LYS A 56 -10.91 -27.39 11.40
N VAL A 57 -10.47 -27.00 10.22
CA VAL A 57 -11.31 -26.77 9.03
C VAL A 57 -11.23 -27.98 8.11
N LEU A 58 -10.02 -28.46 7.82
CA LEU A 58 -9.80 -29.61 6.93
C LEU A 58 -8.55 -30.39 7.37
N GLY A 59 -8.75 -31.61 7.87
CA GLY A 59 -7.66 -32.45 8.35
C GLY A 59 -6.81 -31.74 9.44
N PRO A 60 -5.48 -31.59 9.26
CA PRO A 60 -4.64 -30.87 10.21
C PRO A 60 -4.72 -29.34 10.07
N VAL A 61 -5.40 -28.82 9.04
CA VAL A 61 -5.52 -27.37 8.79
C VAL A 61 -6.55 -26.77 9.75
N ASN A 62 -6.12 -25.77 10.51
CA ASN A 62 -6.96 -24.99 11.42
C ASN A 62 -7.19 -23.57 10.89
N VAL A 63 -8.07 -22.83 11.56
CA VAL A 63 -8.38 -21.43 11.20
C VAL A 63 -7.13 -20.55 11.18
N GLY A 64 -6.17 -20.79 12.08
CA GLY A 64 -4.90 -20.05 12.09
C GLY A 64 -4.10 -20.21 10.80
N TYR A 65 -4.00 -21.43 10.27
CA TYR A 65 -3.34 -21.67 8.98
C TYR A 65 -4.09 -21.04 7.80
N VAL A 66 -5.43 -21.08 7.82
CA VAL A 66 -6.24 -20.42 6.78
C VAL A 66 -6.04 -18.90 6.84
N PHE A 67 -6.01 -18.31 8.04
CA PHE A 67 -5.77 -16.88 8.24
C PHE A 67 -4.35 -16.47 7.83
N ALA A 68 -3.34 -17.31 8.12
CA ALA A 68 -1.99 -17.10 7.61
C ALA A 68 -1.95 -17.08 6.08
N LEU A 69 -2.67 -18.01 5.44
CA LEU A 69 -2.73 -18.07 3.98
C LEU A 69 -3.49 -16.87 3.38
N SER A 70 -4.55 -16.39 4.04
CA SER A 70 -5.32 -15.24 3.56
C SER A 70 -4.50 -13.94 3.54
N GLN A 71 -3.46 -13.80 4.37
CA GLN A 71 -2.53 -12.66 4.32
C GLN A 71 -1.84 -12.50 2.96
N PHE A 72 -1.53 -13.60 2.27
CA PHE A 72 -0.94 -13.54 0.92
C PHE A 72 -1.96 -12.99 -0.09
N PHE A 73 -3.19 -13.49 -0.05
CA PHE A 73 -4.26 -13.02 -0.94
C PHE A 73 -4.59 -11.53 -0.71
N VAL A 74 -4.62 -11.10 0.54
CA VAL A 74 -4.79 -9.67 0.87
C VAL A 74 -3.64 -8.84 0.31
N SER A 75 -2.39 -9.28 0.47
CA SER A 75 -1.22 -8.57 -0.07
C SER A 75 -1.28 -8.43 -1.59
N TRP A 76 -1.63 -9.50 -2.31
CA TRP A 76 -1.84 -9.45 -3.75
C TRP A 76 -3.01 -8.55 -4.13
N GLY A 77 -4.12 -8.61 -3.41
CA GLY A 77 -5.28 -7.74 -3.62
C GLY A 77 -4.90 -6.26 -3.49
N ILE A 78 -4.13 -5.90 -2.47
CA ILE A 78 -3.62 -4.54 -2.27
C ILE A 78 -2.67 -4.14 -3.41
N ALA A 79 -1.77 -5.04 -3.85
CA ALA A 79 -0.86 -4.76 -4.95
C ALA A 79 -1.60 -4.51 -6.27
N LEU A 80 -2.59 -5.34 -6.60
CA LEU A 80 -3.44 -5.17 -7.79
C LEU A 80 -4.25 -3.87 -7.72
N TYR A 81 -4.84 -3.59 -6.55
CA TYR A 81 -5.59 -2.36 -6.33
C TYR A 81 -4.69 -1.11 -6.43
N TYR A 82 -3.51 -1.16 -5.84
CA TYR A 82 -2.49 -0.11 -5.97
C TYR A 82 -2.13 0.12 -7.43
N SER A 83 -1.90 -0.93 -8.23
CA SER A 83 -1.58 -0.78 -9.65
C SER A 83 -2.69 -0.05 -10.42
N HIS A 84 -3.95 -0.35 -10.13
CA HIS A 84 -5.08 0.36 -10.73
C HIS A 84 -5.10 1.86 -10.37
N VAL A 85 -4.96 2.18 -9.08
CA VAL A 85 -4.96 3.58 -8.59
C VAL A 85 -3.75 4.35 -9.10
N ALA A 86 -2.57 3.73 -9.09
CA ALA A 86 -1.35 4.34 -9.57
C ALA A 86 -1.45 4.74 -11.05
N ASN A 87 -1.91 3.82 -11.90
CA ASN A 87 -2.08 4.07 -13.33
C ASN A 87 -3.12 5.17 -13.64
N LYS A 88 -4.18 5.25 -12.82
CA LYS A 88 -5.29 6.20 -13.06
C LYS A 88 -4.97 7.61 -12.55
N ASP A 89 -4.45 7.72 -11.33
CA ASP A 89 -4.33 9.01 -10.64
C ASP A 89 -2.89 9.50 -10.56
N PHE A 90 -1.97 8.69 -10.01
CA PHE A 90 -0.60 9.14 -9.75
C PHE A 90 0.17 9.38 -11.05
N ASP A 91 -0.01 8.49 -12.01
CA ASP A 91 0.60 8.57 -13.33
C ASP A 91 0.16 9.81 -14.10
N ARG A 92 -1.13 10.14 -14.04
CA ARG A 92 -1.69 11.34 -14.67
C ARG A 92 -1.10 12.61 -14.04
N LEU A 93 -1.13 12.71 -12.71
CA LEU A 93 -0.57 13.86 -11.99
C LEU A 93 0.95 14.01 -12.22
N THR A 94 1.66 12.89 -12.33
CA THR A 94 3.10 12.89 -12.65
C THR A 94 3.35 13.44 -14.05
N ARG A 95 2.57 13.02 -15.05
CA ARG A 95 2.66 13.56 -16.42
C ARG A 95 2.39 15.07 -16.44
N GLU A 96 1.33 15.52 -15.78
CA GLU A 96 0.96 16.94 -15.70
C GLU A 96 2.02 17.81 -15.02
N LEU A 97 2.78 17.27 -14.06
CA LEU A 97 3.91 17.94 -13.43
C LEU A 97 5.14 17.97 -14.34
N ILE A 98 5.47 16.86 -15.00
CA ILE A 98 6.61 16.77 -15.92
C ILE A 98 6.44 17.71 -17.11
N ASP A 99 5.23 17.81 -17.67
CA ASP A 99 4.94 18.72 -18.79
C ASP A 99 5.09 20.21 -18.39
N GLU A 100 4.79 20.55 -17.14
CA GLU A 100 4.96 21.90 -16.62
C GLU A 100 6.44 22.24 -16.38
N LEU A 101 7.24 21.27 -15.93
CA LEU A 101 8.69 21.44 -15.71
C LEU A 101 9.52 21.46 -17.00
N HIS A 102 8.94 21.01 -18.12
CA HIS A 102 9.59 21.02 -19.44
C HIS A 102 9.19 22.21 -20.33
N LYS A 103 8.19 22.99 -19.92
CA LYS A 103 7.91 24.32 -20.51
C LYS A 103 8.94 25.33 -20.04
#